data_AF-A0A2N5XIX6-F1
#
_entry.id   AF-A0A2N5XIX6-F1
#
_cell.length_a   1.000
_cell.length_b   1.000
_cell.length_c   1.000
_cell.angle_alpha   90.00
_cell.angle_beta   90.00
_cell.angle_gamma   90.00
#
_symmetry.space_group_name_H-M   'P 1'
#
loop_
_entity.id
_entity.type
_entity.pdbx_description
1 polymer ?
#
loop_
_entity_poly.entity_id
_entity_poly.type
_entity_poly.pdbx_seq_one_letter_code
_entity_poly.pdbx_strand_id
1 'polypeptide(L)' 'GDPWPRLDAPARALTVQSAALALARAADLGRDPDEVEQCLVDACARMGTAAAPPDVL' A
#
# COMPACT_ATOMS: atom_id res chain seq x y z
N GLY A 1 12.93 -6.75 -22.83
CA GLY A 1 12.91 -7.39 -21.50
C GLY A 1 11.66 -6.96 -20.76
N ASP A 2 11.26 -7.73 -19.75
CA ASP A 2 10.07 -7.45 -18.94
C ASP A 2 10.19 -6.10 -18.19
N PRO A 3 9.24 -5.15 -18.37
CA PRO A 3 9.27 -3.87 -17.66
C PRO A 3 8.82 -3.96 -16.20
N TRP A 4 8.19 -5.04 -15.75
CA TRP A 4 7.56 -5.12 -14.43
C TRP A 4 8.52 -4.96 -13.24
N PRO A 5 9.76 -5.50 -13.26
CA PRO A 5 10.68 -5.35 -12.13
C PRO A 5 11.03 -3.89 -11.80
N ARG A 6 11.19 -3.03 -12.82
CA ARG A 6 11.46 -1.59 -12.58
C ARG A 6 10.23 -0.81 -12.10
N LEU A 7 9.04 -1.40 -12.21
CA LEU A 7 7.77 -0.77 -11.82
C LEU A 7 7.30 -1.20 -10.43
N ASP A 8 7.91 -2.23 -9.81
CA ASP A 8 7.51 -2.70 -8.48
C ASP A 8 7.59 -1.59 -7.42
N ALA A 9 8.77 -1.00 -7.25
CA ALA A 9 8.99 0.07 -6.28
C ALA A 9 8.01 1.27 -6.46
N PRO A 10 7.84 1.85 -7.67
CA PRO A 10 6.87 2.94 -7.85
C PRO A 10 5.41 2.48 -7.68
N ALA A 11 5.05 1.25 -8.03
CA ALA A 11 3.69 0.73 -7.82
C ALA A 11 3.36 0.58 -6.32
N ARG A 12 4.33 0.08 -5.53
CA ARG A 12 4.21 -0.01 -4.07
C ARG A 12 4.08 1.39 -3.45
N ALA A 13 4.89 2.35 -3.91
CA ALA A 13 4.83 3.73 -3.45
C ALA A 13 3.47 4.39 -3.76
N LEU A 14 2.92 4.19 -4.95
CA LEU A 14 1.60 4.72 -5.34
C LEU A 14 0.49 4.11 -4.47
N THR A 15 0.56 2.82 -4.17
CA THR A 15 -0.40 2.14 -3.29
C THR A 15 -0.39 2.74 -1.88
N VAL A 16 0.79 2.95 -1.29
CA VAL A 16 0.94 3.58 0.04
C VAL A 16 0.42 5.01 0.04
N GLN A 17 0.74 5.79 -1.00
CA GLN A 17 0.22 7.15 -1.14
C GLN A 17 -1.31 7.18 -1.24
N SER A 18 -1.90 6.23 -1.97
CA SER A 18 -3.35 6.12 -2.13
C SER A 18 -4.03 5.77 -0.81
N ALA A 19 -3.47 4.83 -0.03
CA ALA A 19 -3.95 4.50 1.31
C ALA A 19 -3.87 5.70 2.26
N ALA A 20 -2.74 6.41 2.27
CA ALA A 20 -2.56 7.60 3.12
C ALA A 20 -3.60 8.69 2.80
N LEU A 21 -3.86 8.93 1.52
CA LEU A 21 -4.82 9.93 1.08
C LEU A 21 -6.28 9.52 1.42
N ALA A 22 -6.60 8.23 1.32
CA ALA A 22 -7.89 7.69 1.75
C ALA A 22 -8.11 7.91 3.26
N LEU A 23 -7.13 7.54 4.09
CA LEU A 23 -7.18 7.77 5.54
C LEU A 23 -7.34 9.25 5.89
N ALA A 24 -6.61 10.14 5.22
CA ALA A 24 -6.74 11.58 5.43
C ALA A 24 -8.16 12.09 5.14
N ARG A 25 -8.78 11.60 4.06
CA ARG A 25 -10.17 11.96 3.72
C ARG A 25 -11.19 11.41 4.72
N ALA A 26 -11.06 10.16 5.15
CA ALA A 26 -11.95 9.58 6.14
C ALA A 26 -11.87 10.35 7.47
N ALA A 27 -10.66 10.71 7.90
CA ALA A 27 -10.42 11.51 9.10
C ALA A 27 -11.03 12.93 8.99
N ASP A 28 -10.90 13.60 7.84
CA ASP A 28 -11.51 14.92 7.59
C ASP A 28 -13.04 14.87 7.69
N LEU A 29 -13.63 13.74 7.27
CA LEU A 29 -15.07 13.48 7.37
C LEU A 29 -15.51 12.94 8.74
N GLY A 30 -14.59 12.72 9.68
CA GLY A 30 -14.89 12.19 11.02
C GLY A 30 -15.50 10.78 11.01
N ARG A 31 -15.18 9.97 10.01
CA ARG A 31 -15.66 8.59 9.86
C ARG A 31 -14.51 7.60 9.77
N ASP A 32 -14.83 6.34 9.99
CA ASP A 32 -13.92 5.25 9.66
C ASP A 32 -13.78 5.09 8.13
N PRO A 33 -12.66 4.53 7.64
CA PRO A 33 -12.49 4.17 6.24
C PRO A 33 -13.58 3.20 5.77
N ASP A 34 -14.05 3.36 4.54
CA ASP A 34 -14.95 2.39 3.92
C ASP A 34 -14.20 1.13 3.46
N GLU A 35 -14.94 0.15 2.93
CA GLU A 35 -14.37 -1.13 2.47
C GLU A 35 -13.26 -0.95 1.42
N VAL A 36 -13.42 0.00 0.49
CA VAL A 36 -12.44 0.25 -0.58
C VAL A 36 -11.20 0.93 -0.01
N GLU A 37 -11.39 1.91 0.88
CA GLU A 37 -10.30 2.59 1.57
C GLU A 37 -9.51 1.61 2.47
N GLN A 38 -10.21 0.70 3.15
CA GLN A 38 -9.60 -0.35 3.95
C GLN A 38 -8.82 -1.35 3.08
N CYS A 39 -9.31 -1.70 1.89
CA CYS A 39 -8.57 -2.55 0.96
C CYS A 39 -7.20 -1.98 0.58
N LEU A 40 -7.06 -0.65 0.51
CA LEU A 40 -5.77 0.01 0.24
C LEU A 40 -4.80 -0.16 1.43
N VAL A 41 -5.30 -0.06 2.65
CA VAL A 41 -4.51 -0.30 3.88
C VAL A 41 -4.05 -1.76 3.94
N ASP A 42 -4.97 -2.70 3.67
CA ASP A 42 -4.66 -4.13 3.67
C ASP A 42 -3.62 -4.49 2.60
N ALA A 43 -3.68 -3.83 1.43
CA ALA A 43 -2.65 -3.98 0.41
C ALA A 43 -1.27 -3.55 0.91
N CYS A 44 -1.19 -2.44 1.65
CA CYS A 44 0.07 -1.99 2.27
C CYS A 44 0.61 -3.03 3.27
N ALA A 45 -0.26 -3.61 4.11
CA ALA A 45 0.14 -4.65 5.06
C ALA A 45 0.69 -5.89 4.35
N ARG A 46 0.02 -6.38 3.30
CA ARG A 46 0.48 -7.54 2.50
C ARG A 46 1.83 -7.28 1.82
N MET A 47 2.07 -6.07 1.33
CA MET A 47 3.36 -5.70 0.74
C MET A 47 4.47 -5.57 1.78
N GLY A 48 4.15 -5.18 3.01
CA GLY A 48 5.10 -5.10 4.12
C GLY A 48 5.53 -6.47 4.65
N THR A 49 4.62 -7.44 4.70
CA THR A 49 4.93 -8.83 5.11
C THR A 49 5.75 -9.58 4.06
N ALA A 50 5.60 -9.25 2.77
CA ALA A 50 6.41 -9.79 1.69
C ALA A 50 7.84 -9.20 1.61
N ALA A 51 8.14 -8.14 2.36
CA ALA A 51 9.38 -7.38 2.24
C ALA A 51 10.51 -7.86 3.18
N ALA A 52 10.27 -8.87 4.02
CA ALA A 52 11.38 -9.51 4.73
C ALA A 52 12.29 -10.16 3.66
N PRO A 53 13.55 -9.73 3.51
CA PRO A 53 14.48 -10.49 2.69
C PRO A 53 14.56 -11.91 3.25
N PRO A 54 14.63 -12.97 2.43
CA PRO A 54 14.99 -14.28 2.94
C PRO A 54 16.31 -14.12 3.71
N ASP A 55 16.41 -14.75 4.88
CA ASP A 55 17.60 -14.71 5.73
C ASP A 55 18.85 -14.77 4.85
N VAL A 56 19.61 -13.67 4.81
CA VAL A 56 20.94 -13.70 4.24
C VAL A 56 21.77 -14.57 5.19
N LEU A 57 22.15 -15.75 4.70
CA LEU A 57 22.94 -16.76 5.40
C LEU A 57 24.10 -16.16 6.21
#